data_AF-A0A151PEJ3-F1
#
_entry.id   AF-A0A151PEJ3-F1
#
_cell.length_a   1.000
_cell.length_b   1.000
_cell.length_c   1.000
_cell.angle_alpha   90.00
_cell.angle_beta   90.00
_cell.angle_gamma   90.00
#
_symmetry.space_group_name_H-M   'P 1'
#
loop_
_entity.id
_entity.type
_entity.pdbx_description
1 polymer ?
#
loop_
_entity_poly.entity_id
_entity_poly.type
_entity_poly.pdbx_seq_one_letter_code
_entity_poly.pdbx_strand_id
1 'polypeptide(L)'
;MKETPLSNCEKRFLLRAIEERKRLDGRQSYDYRNVRVSFGTDYGCCVVELGKTRVLGQVSCELVAPKPNRATEGILFFNLELSPMASPAFELGRQSELLVKLNRLLERCLRNSKCIDTESLCVVAGEKVWQIRVDLHLLNHDGNIIDAASIAAIVALCHFRRPDISVQGEEITVYTPEERDPVPLSIHHMPICVSFAFFKQGTYLLVDPSEREERVMDGLLVIAMNKHHEICTIQSSGGIMLLKDQVLRCSKITGVKVAEITELIQKALENDRKVRKEGGKCGFAESIPNQKITAFKMERAPVDANDVEEQAEEIIMKADPPLDVFAKPILWTPGTAQIGEGVENSWGELEESERGEEEDDDNDPDTLEDPKMEMEDVSIVSKTKKDDTIVLSDSEEEEVVILKPEKVPKKTRTPTSSKQENSSKKVSNKKRKKKRVSY
;
A
#
# COMPACT_ATOMS: atom_id res chain seq x y z
N MET A 1 -7.84 14.03 -4.81
CA MET A 1 -9.17 13.53 -4.38
C MET A 1 -9.26 13.71 -2.87
N LYS A 2 -10.44 13.87 -2.26
CA LYS A 2 -10.55 14.23 -0.83
C LYS A 2 -10.92 13.02 0.03
N GLU A 3 -10.35 12.95 1.25
CA GLU A 3 -10.73 11.94 2.24
C GLU A 3 -12.23 11.94 2.50
N THR A 4 -12.79 10.74 2.65
CA THR A 4 -14.16 10.55 3.09
C THR A 4 -14.30 10.99 4.56
N PRO A 5 -15.17 11.98 4.88
CA PRO A 5 -15.34 12.41 6.25
C PRO A 5 -15.98 11.32 7.10
N LEU A 6 -15.55 11.19 8.35
CA LEU A 6 -16.12 10.22 9.30
C LEU A 6 -17.46 10.74 9.86
N SER A 7 -18.50 9.90 9.83
CA SER A 7 -19.80 10.25 10.41
C SER A 7 -19.74 10.35 11.94
N ASN A 8 -20.45 11.32 12.52
CA ASN A 8 -20.59 11.44 13.97
C ASN A 8 -21.22 10.20 14.62
N CYS A 9 -22.13 9.53 13.90
CA CYS A 9 -22.74 8.28 14.36
C CYS A 9 -21.68 7.18 14.49
N GLU A 10 -20.85 7.03 13.46
CA GLU A 10 -19.78 6.03 13.43
C GLU A 10 -18.72 6.30 14.50
N LYS A 11 -18.28 7.56 14.65
CA LYS A 11 -17.35 7.94 15.72
C LYS A 11 -17.88 7.60 17.11
N ARG A 12 -19.14 7.94 17.40
CA ARG A 12 -19.78 7.64 18.70
C ARG A 12 -19.96 6.13 18.91
N PHE A 13 -20.32 5.40 17.86
CA PHE A 13 -20.47 3.96 17.91
C PHE A 13 -19.14 3.26 18.21
N LEU A 14 -18.06 3.64 17.52
CA LEU A 14 -16.72 3.13 17.74
C LEU A 14 -16.24 3.36 19.17
N LEU A 15 -16.42 4.58 19.69
CA LEU A 15 -16.04 4.89 21.08
C LEU A 15 -16.82 4.04 22.09
N ARG A 16 -18.13 3.84 21.89
CA ARG A 16 -18.95 2.97 22.75
C ARG A 16 -18.51 1.51 22.67
N ALA A 17 -18.19 1.00 21.48
CA ALA A 17 -17.71 -0.37 21.31
C ALA A 17 -16.38 -0.59 22.04
N ILE A 18 -15.47 0.39 21.99
CA ILE A 18 -14.19 0.36 22.71
C ILE A 18 -14.40 0.36 24.24
N GLU A 19 -15.40 1.08 24.75
CA GLU A 19 -15.79 1.04 26.17
C GLU A 19 -16.21 -0.38 26.61
N GLU A 20 -16.96 -1.07 25.75
CA GLU A 20 -17.35 -2.47 25.95
C GLU A 20 -16.21 -3.46 25.65
N ARG A 21 -15.01 -2.98 25.27
CA ARG A 21 -13.85 -3.78 24.84
C ARG A 21 -14.14 -4.70 23.65
N LYS A 22 -15.03 -4.27 22.75
CA LYS A 22 -15.35 -4.97 21.50
C LYS A 22 -14.79 -4.21 20.32
N ARG A 23 -14.19 -4.93 19.38
CA ARG A 23 -13.71 -4.39 18.10
C ARG A 23 -14.69 -4.71 16.98
N LEU A 24 -14.67 -3.90 15.93
CA LEU A 24 -15.51 -4.10 14.73
C LEU A 24 -15.25 -5.46 14.07
N ASP A 25 -13.99 -5.88 14.03
CA ASP A 25 -13.57 -7.11 13.37
C ASP A 25 -13.79 -8.38 14.23
N GLY A 26 -14.28 -8.23 15.47
CA GLY A 26 -14.42 -9.33 16.44
C GLY A 26 -13.12 -9.79 17.12
N ARG A 27 -11.98 -9.15 16.82
CA ARG A 27 -10.68 -9.41 17.46
C ARG A 27 -10.63 -8.91 18.90
N GLN A 28 -9.72 -9.46 19.72
CA GLN A 28 -9.45 -8.90 21.05
C GLN A 28 -8.60 -7.62 20.95
N SER A 29 -8.48 -6.90 22.08
CA SER A 29 -7.76 -5.62 22.15
C SER A 29 -6.25 -5.74 21.89
N TYR A 30 -5.65 -6.92 22.12
CA TYR A 30 -4.21 -7.14 22.00
C TYR A 30 -3.81 -7.98 20.77
N ASP A 31 -4.76 -8.30 19.90
CA ASP A 31 -4.55 -9.18 18.76
C ASP A 31 -4.22 -8.40 17.48
N TYR A 32 -3.19 -8.88 16.78
CA TYR A 32 -2.84 -8.41 15.44
C TYR A 32 -3.80 -8.97 14.37
N ARG A 33 -3.89 -8.27 13.24
CA ARG A 33 -4.42 -8.86 12.00
C ARG A 33 -3.53 -10.00 11.53
N ASN A 34 -4.09 -10.88 10.70
CA ASN A 34 -3.31 -11.92 10.05
C ASN A 34 -2.21 -11.27 9.18
N VAL A 35 -0.95 -11.59 9.48
CA VAL A 35 0.23 -11.13 8.73
C VAL A 35 0.56 -12.19 7.69
N ARG A 36 0.61 -11.80 6.43
CA ARG A 36 1.09 -12.64 5.33
C ARG A 36 2.31 -11.99 4.71
N VAL A 37 3.31 -12.80 4.41
CA VAL A 37 4.53 -12.39 3.76
C VAL A 37 4.64 -13.17 2.46
N SER A 38 4.70 -12.45 1.35
CA SER A 38 4.95 -13.00 0.02
C SER A 38 6.29 -12.47 -0.49
N PHE A 39 7.05 -13.34 -1.14
CA PHE A 39 8.33 -12.96 -1.76
C PHE A 39 8.15 -12.74 -3.26
N GLY A 40 8.94 -11.82 -3.81
CA GLY A 40 9.04 -11.63 -5.26
C GLY A 40 9.91 -12.70 -5.93
N THR A 41 10.04 -12.60 -7.25
CA THR A 41 11.02 -13.38 -8.03
C THR A 41 12.44 -13.05 -7.54
N ASP A 42 12.71 -11.75 -7.48
CA ASP A 42 14.05 -11.23 -7.22
C ASP A 42 14.36 -11.21 -5.72
N TYR A 43 15.64 -11.38 -5.38
CA TYR A 43 16.09 -11.27 -4.00
C TYR A 43 15.91 -9.84 -3.49
N GLY A 44 15.37 -9.70 -2.29
CA GLY A 44 15.06 -8.40 -1.68
C GLY A 44 13.71 -7.77 -2.05
N CYS A 45 12.90 -8.44 -2.89
CA CYS A 45 11.51 -8.06 -3.12
C CYS A 45 10.58 -8.80 -2.14
N CYS A 46 9.74 -8.07 -1.41
CA CYS A 46 8.71 -8.65 -0.57
C CYS A 46 7.43 -7.83 -0.54
N VAL A 47 6.29 -8.51 -0.37
CA VAL A 47 4.99 -7.89 -0.14
C VAL A 47 4.46 -8.39 1.19
N VAL A 48 4.22 -7.46 2.12
CA VAL A 48 3.65 -7.76 3.43
C VAL A 48 2.20 -7.31 3.45
N GLU A 49 1.30 -8.24 3.77
CA GLU A 49 -0.11 -7.97 3.98
C GLU A 49 -0.42 -8.07 5.49
N LEU A 50 -0.80 -6.95 6.09
CA LEU A 50 -1.35 -6.88 7.44
C LEU A 50 -2.86 -6.70 7.34
N GLY A 51 -3.59 -7.82 7.23
CA GLY A 51 -5.01 -7.81 6.87
C GLY A 51 -5.23 -7.21 5.48
N LYS A 52 -5.73 -5.97 5.42
CA LYS A 52 -5.90 -5.24 4.14
C LYS A 52 -4.78 -4.25 3.86
N THR A 53 -4.00 -3.84 4.86
CA THR A 53 -2.84 -2.95 4.66
C THR A 53 -1.76 -3.73 3.92
N ARG A 54 -1.25 -3.15 2.83
CA ARG A 54 -0.26 -3.80 1.96
C ARG A 54 0.93 -2.88 1.75
N VAL A 55 2.12 -3.41 2.02
CA VAL A 55 3.40 -2.70 1.82
C VAL A 55 4.30 -3.57 0.95
N LEU A 56 4.84 -2.97 -0.11
CA LEU A 56 5.90 -3.53 -0.92
C LEU A 56 7.24 -3.03 -0.36
N GLY A 57 8.19 -3.93 -0.15
CA GLY A 57 9.57 -3.59 0.18
C GLY A 57 10.51 -4.10 -0.89
N GLN A 58 11.38 -3.21 -1.37
CA GLN A 58 12.42 -3.49 -2.34
C GLN A 58 13.76 -3.04 -1.76
N VAL A 59 14.79 -3.87 -1.93
CA VAL A 59 16.17 -3.53 -1.57
C VAL A 59 17.02 -3.46 -2.83
N SER A 60 17.78 -2.38 -2.96
CA SER A 60 18.79 -2.17 -4.01
C SER A 60 20.15 -1.91 -3.38
N CYS A 61 21.21 -2.19 -4.14
CA CYS A 61 22.58 -2.09 -3.67
C CYS A 61 23.49 -1.53 -4.76
N GLU A 62 24.30 -0.54 -4.41
CA GLU A 62 25.19 0.17 -5.33
C GLU A 62 26.58 0.39 -4.68
N LEU A 63 27.64 0.47 -5.48
CA LEU A 63 28.99 0.81 -5.01
C LEU A 63 29.20 2.31 -5.08
N VAL A 64 29.34 2.95 -3.92
CA VAL A 64 29.47 4.41 -3.81
C VAL A 64 30.67 4.76 -2.94
N ALA A 65 31.22 5.96 -3.12
CA ALA A 65 32.26 6.47 -2.23
C ALA A 65 31.69 6.73 -0.82
N PRO A 66 32.38 6.31 0.25
CA PRO A 66 31.89 6.53 1.61
C PRO A 66 31.88 8.02 1.98
N LYS A 67 31.15 8.35 3.04
CA LYS A 67 31.20 9.70 3.60
C LYS A 67 32.57 9.95 4.24
N PRO A 68 33.16 11.15 4.12
CA PRO A 68 34.51 11.43 4.63
C PRO A 68 34.61 11.27 6.16
N ASN A 69 33.51 11.49 6.89
CA ASN A 69 33.48 11.33 8.34
C ASN A 69 33.59 9.87 8.79
N ARG A 70 33.20 8.92 7.93
CA ARG A 70 33.15 7.49 8.25
C ARG A 70 33.47 6.66 7.00
N ALA A 71 34.76 6.56 6.72
CA ALA A 71 35.32 5.91 5.54
C ALA A 71 35.26 4.36 5.56
N THR A 72 35.02 3.77 6.74
CA THR A 72 35.05 2.31 6.98
C THR A 72 33.66 1.68 7.12
N GLU A 73 32.58 2.45 6.93
CA GLU A 73 31.21 1.93 7.03
C GLU A 73 30.45 2.16 5.72
N GLY A 74 29.61 1.19 5.37
CA GLY A 74 28.63 1.30 4.30
C GLY A 74 27.49 2.26 4.64
N ILE A 75 26.78 2.68 3.59
CA ILE A 75 25.69 3.65 3.71
C ILE A 75 24.36 2.92 3.60
N LEU A 76 23.45 3.19 4.53
CA LEU A 76 22.10 2.65 4.52
C LEU A 76 21.09 3.78 4.34
N PHE A 77 20.33 3.72 3.26
CA PHE A 77 19.28 4.68 2.92
C PHE A 77 17.90 4.02 3.02
N PHE A 78 16.97 4.70 3.68
CA PHE A 78 15.58 4.26 3.83
C PHE A 78 14.66 5.29 3.22
N ASN A 79 13.71 4.82 2.44
CA ASN A 79 12.70 5.66 1.84
C ASN A 79 11.36 4.94 1.89
N LEU A 80 10.40 5.52 2.60
CA LEU A 80 8.99 5.15 2.53
C LEU A 80 8.28 6.15 1.65
N GLU A 81 7.57 5.64 0.66
CA GLU A 81 6.72 6.39 -0.26
C GLU A 81 5.25 6.02 -0.05
N LEU A 82 4.41 7.04 0.04
CA LEU A 82 2.96 6.88 0.09
C LEU A 82 2.40 6.98 -1.33
N SER A 83 2.02 5.84 -1.90
CA SER A 83 1.37 5.83 -3.21
C SER A 83 -0.06 6.41 -3.10
N PRO A 84 -0.52 7.20 -4.09
CA PRO A 84 -1.93 7.59 -4.21
C PRO A 84 -2.89 6.41 -4.29
N MET A 85 -2.39 5.23 -4.68
CA MET A 85 -3.17 3.99 -4.66
C MET A 85 -3.58 3.59 -3.25
N ALA A 86 -2.78 3.95 -2.24
CA ALA A 86 -3.02 3.53 -0.86
C ALA A 86 -4.16 4.29 -0.22
N SER A 87 -4.27 5.59 -0.48
CA SER A 87 -5.43 6.37 -0.09
C SER A 87 -5.62 7.55 -1.04
N PRO A 88 -6.87 7.97 -1.32
CA PRO A 88 -7.14 9.12 -2.17
C PRO A 88 -6.63 10.44 -1.57
N ALA A 89 -6.24 10.44 -0.29
CA ALA A 89 -5.68 11.57 0.43
C ALA A 89 -4.21 11.84 0.07
N PHE A 90 -3.51 10.82 -0.42
CA PHE A 90 -2.10 10.90 -0.72
C PHE A 90 -1.92 11.47 -2.13
N GLU A 91 -1.44 12.70 -2.20
CA GLU A 91 -1.08 13.37 -3.45
C GLU A 91 0.43 13.23 -3.68
N LEU A 92 0.83 12.90 -4.91
CA LEU A 92 2.24 12.77 -5.28
C LEU A 92 2.96 14.11 -5.12
N GLY A 93 4.14 14.08 -4.52
CA GLY A 93 4.99 15.26 -4.33
C GLY A 93 4.67 16.12 -3.10
N ARG A 94 3.49 15.94 -2.47
CA ARG A 94 3.20 16.60 -1.18
C ARG A 94 3.82 15.79 -0.04
N GLN A 95 4.89 16.30 0.54
CA GLN A 95 5.47 15.74 1.76
C GLN A 95 4.50 15.97 2.93
N SER A 96 3.67 14.96 3.22
CA SER A 96 2.73 15.02 4.34
C SER A 96 3.46 14.91 5.68
N GLU A 97 2.92 15.51 6.73
CA GLU A 97 3.46 15.37 8.09
C GLU A 97 3.56 13.90 8.51
N LEU A 98 2.60 13.09 8.03
CA LEU A 98 2.60 11.65 8.20
C LEU A 98 3.85 11.02 7.57
N LEU A 99 4.16 11.34 6.32
CA LEU A 99 5.32 10.79 5.62
C LEU A 99 6.62 11.09 6.35
N VAL A 100 6.84 12.35 6.75
CA VAL A 100 8.04 12.78 7.47
C VAL A 100 8.17 12.05 8.81
N LYS A 101 7.06 11.92 9.55
CA LYS A 101 7.03 11.21 10.84
C LYS A 101 7.34 9.72 10.67
N LEU A 102 6.73 9.06 9.68
CA LEU A 102 6.92 7.63 9.40
C LEU A 102 8.36 7.35 8.96
N ASN A 103 8.87 8.12 7.99
CA ASN A 103 10.24 7.98 7.48
C ASN A 103 11.27 8.14 8.60
N ARG A 104 11.16 9.22 9.39
CA ARG A 104 12.09 9.48 10.49
C ARG A 104 12.00 8.41 11.58
N LEU A 105 10.82 7.88 11.86
CA LEU A 105 10.65 6.80 12.84
C LEU A 105 11.31 5.51 12.35
N LEU A 106 11.07 5.10 11.11
CA LEU A 106 11.66 3.89 10.52
C LEU A 106 13.19 4.01 10.41
N GLU A 107 13.69 5.16 9.92
CA GLU A 107 15.13 5.42 9.84
C GLU A 107 15.76 5.36 11.23
N ARG A 108 15.14 5.99 12.24
CA ARG A 108 15.62 5.92 13.62
C ARG A 108 15.58 4.50 14.16
N CYS A 109 14.53 3.72 13.85
CA CYS A 109 14.39 2.35 14.30
C CYS A 109 15.50 1.46 13.74
N LEU A 110 15.75 1.51 12.43
CA LEU A 110 16.68 0.60 11.75
C LEU A 110 18.13 1.07 11.84
N ARG A 111 18.39 2.38 11.73
CA ARG A 111 19.76 2.92 11.79
C ARG A 111 20.29 2.98 13.23
N ASN A 112 19.51 3.47 14.19
CA ASN A 112 20.04 3.61 15.57
C ASN A 112 20.12 2.28 16.30
N SER A 113 19.29 1.31 15.93
CA SER A 113 19.41 -0.05 16.46
C SER A 113 20.68 -0.75 15.97
N LYS A 114 21.28 -0.31 14.86
CA LYS A 114 22.36 -1.05 14.18
C LYS A 114 21.95 -2.49 13.87
N CYS A 115 20.76 -2.63 13.28
CA CYS A 115 20.24 -3.94 12.89
C CYS A 115 21.12 -4.65 11.85
N ILE A 116 21.73 -3.88 10.93
CA ILE A 116 22.64 -4.36 9.89
C ILE A 116 24.08 -3.97 10.26
N ASP A 117 25.01 -4.86 9.95
CA ASP A 117 26.43 -4.61 10.07
C ASP A 117 26.93 -3.72 8.91
N THR A 118 27.09 -2.43 9.19
CA THR A 118 27.61 -1.46 8.21
C THR A 118 29.11 -1.60 7.97
N GLU A 119 29.86 -2.24 8.84
CA GLU A 119 31.31 -2.45 8.67
C GLU A 119 31.56 -3.56 7.64
N SER A 120 30.72 -4.61 7.66
CA SER A 120 30.74 -5.69 6.66
C SER A 120 30.47 -5.23 5.21
N LEU A 121 29.97 -4.01 5.05
CA LEU A 121 29.62 -3.39 3.78
C LEU A 121 30.78 -2.58 3.16
N CYS A 122 31.88 -2.40 3.87
CA CYS A 122 33.06 -1.73 3.35
C CYS A 122 33.86 -2.68 2.45
N VAL A 123 34.18 -2.24 1.22
CA VAL A 123 35.02 -3.01 0.28
C VAL A 123 36.45 -2.49 0.33
N VAL A 124 36.65 -1.21 -0.01
CA VAL A 124 37.93 -0.49 0.09
C VAL A 124 37.71 0.76 0.94
N ALA A 125 38.40 0.83 2.07
CA ALA A 125 38.23 1.93 3.02
C ALA A 125 38.56 3.28 2.37
N GLY A 126 37.64 4.22 2.43
CA GLY A 126 37.80 5.57 1.87
C GLY A 126 37.53 5.71 0.38
N GLU A 127 37.38 4.62 -0.37
CA GLU A 127 37.18 4.69 -1.82
C GLU A 127 35.83 4.12 -2.26
N LYS A 128 35.51 2.89 -1.85
CA LYS A 128 34.29 2.17 -2.28
C LYS A 128 33.67 1.39 -1.14
N VAL A 129 32.41 1.71 -0.86
CA VAL A 129 31.56 1.00 0.10
C VAL A 129 30.23 0.66 -0.54
N TRP A 130 29.56 -0.36 0.00
CA TRP A 130 28.20 -0.65 -0.40
C TRP A 130 27.23 0.38 0.16
N GLN A 131 26.40 0.92 -0.72
CA GLN A 131 25.22 1.68 -0.40
C GLN A 131 24.00 0.79 -0.59
N ILE A 132 23.33 0.45 0.52
CA ILE A 132 22.08 -0.29 0.51
C ILE A 132 20.94 0.71 0.61
N ARG A 133 20.01 0.63 -0.32
CA ARG A 133 18.78 1.42 -0.32
C ARG A 133 17.58 0.50 -0.15
N VAL A 134 16.72 0.83 0.81
CA VAL A 134 15.46 0.14 1.06
C VAL A 134 14.32 1.10 0.74
N ASP A 135 13.58 0.77 -0.32
CA ASP A 135 12.39 1.48 -0.74
C ASP A 135 11.15 0.71 -0.28
N LEU A 136 10.27 1.39 0.44
CA LEU A 136 8.99 0.87 0.89
C LEU A 136 7.88 1.63 0.19
N HIS A 137 7.04 0.93 -0.55
CA HIS A 137 5.86 1.52 -1.19
C HIS A 137 4.60 1.04 -0.47
N LEU A 138 3.84 1.98 0.07
CA LEU A 138 2.52 1.68 0.62
C LEU A 138 1.54 1.47 -0.55
N LEU A 139 0.99 0.27 -0.69
CA LEU A 139 0.06 -0.08 -1.77
C LEU A 139 -1.40 0.11 -1.34
N ASN A 140 -1.73 -0.27 -0.11
CA ASN A 140 -3.07 -0.13 0.44
C ASN A 140 -3.00 0.30 1.91
N HIS A 141 -3.79 1.32 2.28
CA HIS A 141 -3.86 1.82 3.64
C HIS A 141 -5.18 1.40 4.31
N ASP A 142 -5.11 0.52 5.31
CA ASP A 142 -6.24 0.13 6.18
C ASP A 142 -5.82 0.23 7.66
N GLY A 143 -4.99 1.21 7.99
CA GLY A 143 -4.42 1.41 9.34
C GLY A 143 -3.12 0.65 9.61
N ASN A 144 -2.39 1.12 10.62
CA ASN A 144 -1.11 0.64 11.13
C ASN A 144 -0.01 0.46 10.09
N ILE A 145 0.36 1.57 9.43
CA ILE A 145 1.42 1.58 8.41
C ILE A 145 2.79 1.23 9.00
N ILE A 146 3.06 1.68 10.23
CA ILE A 146 4.40 1.62 10.84
C ILE A 146 4.83 0.17 11.06
N ASP A 147 3.94 -0.65 11.61
CA ASP A 147 4.24 -2.04 11.91
C ASP A 147 4.43 -2.82 10.61
N ALA A 148 3.51 -2.66 9.64
CA ALA A 148 3.61 -3.29 8.32
C ALA A 148 4.90 -2.88 7.57
N ALA A 149 5.27 -1.60 7.62
CA ALA A 149 6.49 -1.09 7.01
C ALA A 149 7.75 -1.62 7.69
N SER A 150 7.75 -1.72 9.03
CA SER A 150 8.88 -2.30 9.76
C SER A 150 9.08 -3.78 9.44
N ILE A 151 7.99 -4.55 9.33
CA ILE A 151 8.03 -5.96 8.95
C ILE A 151 8.53 -6.08 7.50
N ALA A 152 8.00 -5.27 6.58
CA ALA A 152 8.43 -5.27 5.18
C ALA A 152 9.93 -4.95 5.04
N ALA A 153 10.43 -3.92 5.73
CA ALA A 153 11.85 -3.57 5.70
C ALA A 153 12.74 -4.71 6.19
N ILE A 154 12.41 -5.30 7.34
CA ILE A 154 13.20 -6.40 7.91
C ILE A 154 13.15 -7.64 7.02
N VAL A 155 11.97 -8.02 6.52
CA VAL A 155 11.81 -9.15 5.61
C VAL A 155 12.63 -8.93 4.33
N ALA A 156 12.53 -7.74 3.73
CA ALA A 156 13.25 -7.40 2.50
C ALA A 156 14.77 -7.48 2.73
N LEU A 157 15.28 -6.91 3.84
CA LEU A 157 16.69 -6.96 4.21
C LEU A 157 17.20 -8.37 4.46
N CYS A 158 16.41 -9.23 5.11
CA CYS A 158 16.78 -10.63 5.37
C CYS A 158 16.74 -11.50 4.10
N HIS A 159 15.90 -11.13 3.15
CA HIS A 159 15.75 -11.83 1.87
C HIS A 159 16.77 -11.37 0.84
N PHE A 160 17.23 -10.12 0.92
CA PHE A 160 18.18 -9.53 -0.02
C PHE A 160 19.53 -10.24 0.00
N ARG A 161 20.12 -10.37 -1.19
CA ARG A 161 21.46 -10.88 -1.39
C ARG A 161 22.21 -9.92 -2.30
N ARG A 162 23.43 -9.55 -1.88
CA ARG A 162 24.32 -8.68 -2.65
C ARG A 162 25.18 -9.51 -3.61
N PRO A 163 25.59 -8.97 -4.77
CA PRO A 163 26.54 -9.64 -5.64
C PRO A 163 27.90 -9.79 -4.95
N ASP A 164 28.61 -10.86 -5.29
CA ASP A 164 29.96 -11.12 -4.78
C ASP A 164 30.99 -10.22 -5.46
N ILE A 165 32.04 -9.87 -4.73
CA ILE A 165 33.12 -9.01 -5.21
C ILE A 165 34.45 -9.67 -4.90
N SER A 166 35.37 -9.64 -5.87
CA SER A 166 36.80 -9.82 -5.56
C SER A 166 37.55 -8.51 -5.64
N VAL A 167 38.45 -8.32 -4.68
CA VAL A 167 39.32 -7.14 -4.59
C VAL A 167 40.75 -7.62 -4.79
N GLN A 168 41.41 -7.13 -5.83
CA GLN A 168 42.83 -7.36 -6.07
C GLN A 168 43.55 -6.01 -6.04
N GLY A 169 44.09 -5.64 -4.87
CA GLY A 169 44.65 -4.31 -4.65
C GLY A 169 43.56 -3.23 -4.71
N GLU A 170 43.61 -2.38 -5.74
CA GLU A 170 42.64 -1.30 -6.00
C GLU A 170 41.58 -1.69 -7.06
N GLU A 171 41.78 -2.79 -7.79
CA GLU A 171 40.81 -3.23 -8.80
C GLU A 171 39.68 -4.05 -8.15
N ILE A 172 38.44 -3.62 -8.42
CA ILE A 172 37.21 -4.22 -7.90
C ILE A 172 36.47 -4.88 -9.06
N THR A 173 36.34 -6.20 -9.01
CA THR A 173 35.52 -6.94 -9.97
C THR A 173 34.23 -7.40 -9.30
N VAL A 174 33.10 -6.96 -9.85
CA VAL A 174 31.76 -7.34 -9.40
C VAL A 174 31.31 -8.51 -10.28
N TYR A 175 30.98 -9.64 -9.66
CA TYR A 175 30.47 -10.80 -10.37
C TYR A 175 28.96 -10.71 -10.54
N THR A 176 28.48 -11.19 -11.68
CA THR A 176 27.03 -11.31 -11.90
C THR A 176 26.46 -12.48 -11.09
N PRO A 177 25.16 -12.49 -10.77
CA PRO A 177 24.53 -13.58 -10.03
C PRO A 177 24.56 -14.93 -10.77
N GLU A 178 24.87 -14.94 -12.07
CA GLU A 178 25.04 -16.15 -12.87
C GLU A 178 26.45 -16.75 -12.72
N GLU A 179 27.46 -15.90 -12.56
CA GLU A 179 28.86 -16.32 -12.36
C GLU A 179 29.10 -16.81 -10.93
N ARG A 180 28.47 -16.14 -9.94
CA ARG A 180 28.60 -16.48 -8.53
C ARG A 180 27.30 -16.31 -7.75
N ASP A 181 27.15 -17.20 -6.77
CA ASP A 181 26.04 -17.13 -5.82
C ASP A 181 26.08 -15.81 -5.03
N PRO A 182 24.97 -15.04 -5.01
CA PRO A 182 24.93 -13.78 -4.28
C PRO A 182 24.94 -14.03 -2.76
N VAL A 183 25.63 -13.15 -2.04
CA VAL A 183 25.93 -13.27 -0.61
C VAL A 183 24.83 -12.59 0.22
N PRO A 184 24.32 -13.23 1.29
CA PRO A 184 23.34 -12.59 2.18
C PRO A 184 23.95 -11.44 3.00
N LEU A 185 23.10 -10.54 3.48
CA LEU A 185 23.51 -9.49 4.40
C LEU A 185 23.73 -10.00 5.83
N SER A 186 24.70 -9.39 6.53
CA SER A 186 24.95 -9.61 7.95
C SER A 186 23.98 -8.79 8.80
N ILE A 187 22.98 -9.46 9.37
CA ILE A 187 21.96 -8.85 10.24
C ILE A 187 22.22 -9.30 11.68
N HIS A 188 22.50 -8.36 12.57
CA HIS A 188 22.70 -8.65 13.99
C HIS A 188 21.37 -9.00 14.65
N HIS A 189 20.33 -8.23 14.35
CA HIS A 189 19.03 -8.40 14.97
C HIS A 189 17.88 -7.74 14.19
N MET A 190 16.65 -8.10 14.56
CA MET A 190 15.43 -7.76 13.81
C MET A 190 14.51 -6.89 14.69
N PRO A 191 14.65 -5.56 14.65
CA PRO A 191 13.74 -4.67 15.36
C PRO A 191 12.38 -4.59 14.65
N ILE A 192 11.30 -4.82 15.39
CA ILE A 192 9.93 -4.76 14.87
C ILE A 192 9.17 -3.70 15.66
N CYS A 193 8.42 -2.86 14.94
CA CYS A 193 7.55 -1.85 15.55
C CYS A 193 6.21 -2.47 15.95
N VAL A 194 5.72 -2.08 17.12
CA VAL A 194 4.38 -2.39 17.62
C VAL A 194 3.69 -1.09 17.98
N SER A 195 2.53 -0.87 17.36
CA SER A 195 1.72 0.34 17.52
C SER A 195 0.54 0.13 18.46
N PHE A 196 0.43 1.02 19.44
CA PHE A 196 -0.66 1.09 20.41
C PHE A 196 -1.48 2.34 20.22
N ALA A 197 -2.77 2.18 20.00
CA ALA A 197 -3.74 3.27 19.97
C ALA A 197 -4.36 3.48 21.35
N PHE A 198 -4.45 4.74 21.76
CA PHE A 198 -5.08 5.16 23.00
C PHE A 198 -6.38 5.92 22.71
N PHE A 199 -7.39 5.62 23.51
CA PHE A 199 -8.71 6.25 23.43
C PHE A 199 -9.11 6.82 24.77
N LYS A 200 -9.90 7.91 24.73
CA LYS A 200 -10.45 8.61 25.89
C LYS A 200 -9.36 8.93 26.90
N GLN A 201 -8.39 9.74 26.48
CA GLN A 201 -7.26 10.20 27.31
C GLN A 201 -6.45 9.04 27.93
N GLY A 202 -6.30 7.93 27.19
CA GLY A 202 -5.45 6.80 27.60
C GLY A 202 -6.11 5.81 28.56
N THR A 203 -7.44 5.84 28.72
CA THR A 203 -8.17 4.84 29.53
C THR A 203 -8.24 3.48 28.85
N TYR A 204 -8.40 3.46 27.52
CA TYR A 204 -8.43 2.25 26.71
C TYR A 204 -7.21 2.18 25.79
N LEU A 205 -6.68 0.98 25.64
CA LEU A 205 -5.53 0.67 24.79
C LEU A 205 -5.88 -0.45 23.83
N LEU A 206 -5.53 -0.27 22.56
CA LEU A 206 -5.67 -1.24 21.49
C LEU A 206 -4.33 -1.42 20.77
N VAL A 207 -4.08 -2.64 20.31
CA VAL A 207 -2.95 -3.00 19.44
C VAL A 207 -3.45 -3.08 18.01
N ASP A 208 -2.62 -2.62 17.06
CA ASP A 208 -2.89 -2.69 15.62
C ASP A 208 -4.25 -2.06 15.24
N PRO A 209 -4.39 -0.72 15.34
CA PRO A 209 -5.63 -0.04 14.98
C PRO A 209 -5.92 -0.16 13.48
N SER A 210 -7.20 -0.33 13.13
CA SER A 210 -7.69 -0.17 11.75
C SER A 210 -7.79 1.31 11.37
N GLU A 211 -7.94 1.62 10.08
CA GLU A 211 -8.08 3.01 9.60
C GLU A 211 -9.18 3.79 10.34
N ARG A 212 -10.32 3.15 10.61
CA ARG A 212 -11.43 3.75 11.36
C ARG A 212 -11.09 4.01 12.82
N GLU A 213 -10.35 3.10 13.43
CA GLU A 213 -9.86 3.24 14.81
C GLU A 213 -8.80 4.35 14.90
N GLU A 214 -7.90 4.47 13.91
CA GLU A 214 -6.90 5.55 13.82
C GLU A 214 -7.54 6.94 13.69
N ARG A 215 -8.64 7.07 12.95
CA ARG A 215 -9.37 8.34 12.83
C ARG A 215 -10.04 8.79 14.13
N VAL A 216 -10.28 7.86 15.07
CA VAL A 216 -10.99 8.12 16.34
C VAL A 216 -10.04 8.14 17.53
N MET A 217 -8.79 7.69 17.37
CA MET A 217 -7.83 7.65 18.47
C MET A 217 -7.39 9.05 18.89
N ASP A 218 -7.13 9.21 20.18
CA ASP A 218 -6.58 10.47 20.71
C ASP A 218 -5.05 10.47 20.58
N GLY A 219 -4.42 9.31 20.68
CA GLY A 219 -2.98 9.21 20.48
C GLY A 219 -2.47 7.81 20.19
N LEU A 220 -1.20 7.77 19.79
CA LEU A 220 -0.52 6.61 19.27
C LEU A 220 0.87 6.52 19.90
N LEU A 221 1.17 5.36 20.49
CA LEU A 221 2.50 5.01 21.00
C LEU A 221 3.07 3.88 20.15
N VAL A 222 4.26 4.10 19.62
CA VAL A 222 5.02 3.06 18.92
C VAL A 222 6.18 2.64 19.77
N ILE A 223 6.35 1.34 19.92
CA ILE A 223 7.51 0.74 20.59
C ILE A 223 8.16 -0.23 19.61
N ALA A 224 9.43 0.00 19.29
CA ALA A 224 10.25 -0.94 18.55
C ALA A 224 11.05 -1.80 19.53
N MET A 225 10.91 -3.11 19.44
CA MET A 225 11.69 -4.06 20.22
C MET A 225 12.32 -5.11 19.34
N ASN A 226 13.36 -5.70 19.89
CA ASN A 226 14.09 -6.80 19.29
C ASN A 226 13.67 -8.16 19.90
N LYS A 227 14.09 -9.27 19.29
CA LYS A 227 13.90 -10.63 19.82
C LYS A 227 14.54 -10.81 21.22
N HIS A 228 15.59 -10.05 21.53
CA HIS A 228 16.26 -10.05 22.83
C HIS A 228 15.53 -9.23 23.92
N HIS A 229 14.32 -8.76 23.64
CA HIS A 229 13.54 -7.87 24.52
C HIS A 229 14.21 -6.52 24.82
N GLU A 230 15.12 -6.09 23.95
CA GLU A 230 15.73 -4.77 23.99
C GLU A 230 14.85 -3.78 23.24
N ILE A 231 14.70 -2.57 23.80
CA ILE A 231 13.91 -1.50 23.19
C ILE A 231 14.83 -0.67 22.30
N CYS A 232 14.54 -0.63 21.01
CA CYS A 232 15.29 0.17 20.05
C CYS A 232 14.81 1.63 20.04
N THR A 233 13.50 1.82 19.90
CA THR A 233 12.91 3.17 19.87
C THR A 233 11.51 3.19 20.49
N ILE A 234 11.16 4.33 21.08
CA ILE A 234 9.80 4.63 21.53
C ILE A 234 9.40 5.99 20.93
N GLN A 235 8.17 6.09 20.46
CA GLN A 235 7.59 7.37 20.04
C GLN A 235 6.14 7.48 20.50
N SER A 236 5.85 8.52 21.28
CA SER A 236 4.47 8.92 21.58
C SER A 236 4.04 10.03 20.62
N SER A 237 2.79 9.99 20.19
CA SER A 237 2.18 10.97 19.30
C SER A 237 0.69 11.14 19.61
N GLY A 238 0.12 12.28 19.24
CA GLY A 238 -1.28 12.62 19.54
C GLY A 238 -1.50 13.40 20.84
N GLY A 239 -0.44 13.93 21.47
CA GLY A 239 -0.59 14.85 22.60
C GLY A 239 -1.25 14.24 23.84
N ILE A 240 -1.24 12.92 23.97
CA ILE A 240 -1.84 12.20 25.10
C ILE A 240 -0.95 12.18 26.34
N MET A 241 -1.57 12.21 27.50
CA MET A 241 -0.90 12.03 28.79
C MET A 241 -0.87 10.54 29.12
N LEU A 242 0.33 9.97 29.19
CA LEU A 242 0.53 8.55 29.50
C LEU A 242 1.15 8.37 30.88
N LEU A 243 0.58 7.44 31.65
CA LEU A 243 1.15 7.01 32.92
C LEU A 243 2.31 6.04 32.68
N LYS A 244 3.35 6.12 33.51
CA LYS A 244 4.52 5.21 33.44
C LYS A 244 4.13 3.73 33.44
N ASP A 245 3.12 3.36 34.24
CA ASP A 245 2.69 1.97 34.38
C ASP A 245 2.00 1.45 33.11
N GLN A 246 1.36 2.34 32.35
CA GLN A 246 0.79 2.00 31.06
C GLN A 246 1.88 1.71 30.04
N VAL A 247 2.92 2.53 29.97
CA VAL A 247 4.06 2.32 29.07
C VAL A 247 4.79 1.01 29.38
N LEU A 248 4.99 0.69 30.67
CA LEU A 248 5.58 -0.59 31.08
C LEU A 248 4.70 -1.78 30.68
N ARG A 249 3.37 -1.65 30.76
CA ARG A 249 2.44 -2.67 30.27
C ARG A 249 2.55 -2.84 28.76
N CYS A 250 2.61 -1.75 28.00
CA CYS A 250 2.79 -1.77 26.54
C CYS A 250 4.08 -2.50 26.16
N SER A 251 5.20 -2.18 26.82
CA SER A 251 6.49 -2.83 26.55
C SER A 251 6.45 -4.35 26.77
N LYS A 252 5.77 -4.83 27.82
CA LYS A 252 5.60 -6.27 28.04
C LYS A 252 4.79 -6.94 26.92
N ILE A 253 3.72 -6.29 26.46
CA ILE A 253 2.89 -6.79 25.35
C ILE A 253 3.70 -6.80 24.05
N THR A 254 4.45 -5.73 23.77
CA THR A 254 5.36 -5.63 22.62
C THR A 254 6.35 -6.79 22.60
N GLY A 255 6.97 -7.11 23.74
CA GLY A 255 7.93 -8.22 23.82
C GLY A 255 7.36 -9.56 23.37
N VAL A 256 6.10 -9.85 23.71
CA VAL A 256 5.40 -11.08 23.28
C VAL A 256 5.09 -11.02 21.77
N LYS A 257 4.56 -9.89 21.29
CA LYS A 257 4.16 -9.75 19.89
C LYS A 257 5.34 -9.73 18.92
N VAL A 258 6.45 -9.10 19.29
CA VAL A 258 7.69 -9.13 18.50
C VAL A 258 8.23 -10.56 18.37
N ALA A 259 8.17 -11.37 19.43
CA ALA A 259 8.58 -12.76 19.36
C ALA A 259 7.70 -13.58 18.37
N GLU A 260 6.37 -13.45 18.46
CA GLU A 260 5.43 -14.09 17.53
C GLU A 260 5.71 -13.71 16.06
N ILE A 261 5.90 -12.41 15.78
CA ILE A 261 6.14 -11.91 14.42
C ILE A 261 7.53 -12.34 13.91
N THR A 262 8.54 -12.33 14.77
CA THR A 262 9.90 -12.77 14.38
C THR A 262 9.91 -14.25 14.03
N GLU A 263 9.18 -15.09 14.76
CA GLU A 263 9.01 -16.50 14.41
C GLU A 263 8.31 -16.68 13.06
N LEU A 264 7.29 -15.86 12.77
CA LEU A 264 6.61 -15.86 11.47
C LEU A 264 7.57 -15.50 10.33
N ILE A 265 8.38 -14.45 10.50
CA ILE A 265 9.39 -14.03 9.52
C ILE A 265 10.40 -15.14 9.28
N GLN A 266 10.92 -15.76 10.35
CA GLN A 266 11.89 -16.86 10.23
C GLN A 266 11.30 -18.07 9.51
N LYS A 267 10.04 -18.44 9.81
CA LYS A 267 9.33 -19.52 9.10
C LYS A 267 9.11 -19.19 7.63
N ALA A 268 8.75 -17.95 7.31
CA ALA A 268 8.55 -17.51 5.94
C ALA A 268 9.85 -17.55 5.11
N LEU A 269 10.95 -17.05 5.67
CA LEU A 269 12.27 -17.09 5.03
C LEU A 269 12.79 -18.51 4.82
N GLU A 270 12.58 -19.41 5.79
CA GLU A 270 12.97 -20.81 5.66
C GLU A 270 12.14 -21.54 4.60
N ASN A 271 10.84 -21.25 4.52
CA ASN A 271 9.96 -21.80 3.49
C ASN A 271 10.38 -21.35 2.09
N ASP A 272 10.65 -20.04 1.90
CA ASP A 272 11.13 -19.51 0.62
C ASP A 272 12.47 -20.15 0.20
N ARG A 273 13.42 -20.29 1.14
CA ARG A 273 14.70 -20.97 0.88
C ARG A 273 14.52 -22.42 0.44
N LYS A 274 13.54 -23.16 0.99
CA LYS A 274 13.24 -24.54 0.60
C LYS A 274 12.64 -24.60 -0.80
N VAL A 275 11.63 -23.78 -1.07
CA VAL A 275 10.98 -23.70 -2.39
C VAL A 275 12.01 -23.38 -3.48
N ARG A 276 12.90 -22.41 -3.25
CA ARG A 276 13.98 -22.07 -4.21
C ARG A 276 14.98 -23.20 -4.41
N LYS A 277 15.31 -23.97 -3.37
CA LYS A 277 16.21 -25.15 -3.48
C LYS A 277 15.58 -26.30 -4.24
N GLU A 278 14.27 -26.48 -4.11
CA GLU A 278 13.50 -27.52 -4.80
C GLU A 278 13.24 -27.16 -6.28
N GLY A 279 13.70 -25.99 -6.75
CA GLY A 279 13.41 -25.48 -8.09
C GLY A 279 11.95 -25.08 -8.26
N GLY A 280 11.24 -24.87 -7.14
CA GLY A 280 9.87 -24.40 -7.15
C GLY A 280 9.79 -23.02 -7.79
N LYS A 281 8.73 -22.81 -8.58
CA LYS A 281 8.42 -21.49 -9.11
C LYS A 281 8.31 -20.50 -7.93
N CYS A 282 8.89 -19.32 -8.11
CA CYS A 282 8.93 -18.27 -7.09
C CYS A 282 8.30 -17.00 -7.67
N GLY A 283 7.44 -16.33 -6.89
CA GLY A 283 6.92 -15.03 -7.28
C GLY A 283 5.59 -14.67 -6.64
N PHE A 284 5.27 -13.38 -6.74
CA PHE A 284 4.04 -12.82 -6.20
C PHE A 284 2.78 -13.51 -6.77
N ALA A 285 2.78 -13.79 -8.08
CA ALA A 285 1.65 -14.42 -8.79
C ALA A 285 1.31 -15.82 -8.26
N GLU A 286 2.29 -16.53 -7.69
CA GLU A 286 2.07 -17.87 -7.15
C GLU A 286 1.72 -17.88 -5.67
N SER A 287 2.09 -16.82 -4.97
CA SER A 287 1.65 -16.57 -3.59
C SER A 287 0.16 -16.19 -3.52
N ILE A 288 -0.43 -15.71 -4.62
CA ILE A 288 -1.86 -15.45 -4.70
C ILE A 288 -2.59 -16.79 -4.84
N PRO A 289 -3.55 -17.11 -3.94
CA PRO A 289 -4.32 -18.34 -4.05
C PRO A 289 -5.13 -18.33 -5.36
N ASN A 290 -4.94 -19.36 -6.19
CA ASN A 290 -5.64 -19.56 -7.48
C ASN A 290 -7.18 -19.60 -7.37
N GLN A 291 -7.74 -19.58 -6.17
CA GLN A 291 -9.17 -19.76 -5.89
C GLN A 291 -9.94 -18.44 -5.76
N LYS A 292 -9.35 -17.29 -6.12
CA LYS A 292 -10.07 -16.02 -6.16
C LYS A 292 -10.64 -15.78 -7.56
N ILE A 293 -11.94 -15.46 -7.62
CA ILE A 293 -12.66 -15.10 -8.86
C ILE A 293 -11.94 -13.97 -9.63
N THR A 294 -11.20 -13.10 -8.93
CA THR A 294 -10.51 -11.94 -9.49
C THR A 294 -9.13 -12.24 -10.10
N ALA A 295 -8.62 -13.46 -9.99
CA ALA A 295 -7.28 -13.80 -10.47
C ALA A 295 -7.32 -15.11 -11.28
N PHE A 296 -6.96 -15.02 -12.55
CA PHE A 296 -6.81 -16.18 -13.43
C PHE A 296 -5.39 -16.20 -13.98
N LYS A 297 -4.72 -17.35 -13.88
CA LYS A 297 -3.41 -17.58 -14.48
C LYS A 297 -3.52 -18.70 -15.49
N MET A 298 -3.02 -18.49 -16.70
CA MET A 298 -2.97 -19.49 -17.75
C MET A 298 -1.65 -19.34 -18.50
N GLU A 299 -0.91 -20.44 -18.59
CA GLU A 299 0.25 -20.51 -19.48
C GLU A 299 -0.29 -20.71 -20.91
N ARG A 300 -0.02 -19.76 -21.79
CA ARG A 300 -0.34 -19.88 -23.22
C ARG A 300 0.84 -20.54 -23.91
N ALA A 301 0.60 -21.60 -24.67
CA ALA A 301 1.61 -22.13 -25.57
C ALA A 301 1.88 -21.09 -26.68
N PRO A 302 3.14 -20.86 -27.06
CA PRO A 302 3.43 -20.07 -28.24
C PRO A 302 2.83 -20.80 -29.45
N VAL A 303 1.89 -20.15 -30.11
CA VAL A 303 1.40 -20.60 -31.42
C VAL A 303 2.17 -19.75 -32.42
N ASP A 304 3.08 -20.38 -33.17
CA ASP A 304 3.76 -19.71 -34.28
C ASP A 304 2.72 -19.41 -35.35
N ALA A 305 2.27 -18.16 -35.39
CA ALA A 305 1.26 -17.68 -36.33
C ALA A 305 1.88 -17.14 -37.63
N ASN A 306 3.22 -17.14 -37.75
CA ASN A 306 3.93 -16.51 -38.86
C ASN A 306 3.71 -17.25 -40.20
N ASP A 307 3.62 -18.58 -40.17
CA ASP A 307 3.44 -19.39 -41.38
C ASP A 307 1.96 -19.58 -41.75
N VAL A 308 1.03 -19.04 -40.94
CA VAL A 308 -0.41 -19.30 -41.11
C VAL A 308 -0.97 -18.55 -42.31
N GLU A 309 -0.46 -17.35 -42.60
CA GLU A 309 -0.86 -16.56 -43.77
C GLU A 309 -0.34 -17.20 -45.07
N GLU A 310 0.93 -17.59 -45.10
CA GLU A 310 1.53 -18.28 -46.27
C GLU A 310 0.91 -19.66 -46.53
N GLN A 311 0.63 -20.43 -45.46
CA GLN A 311 -0.07 -21.71 -45.58
C GLN A 311 -1.53 -21.52 -46.02
N ALA A 312 -2.21 -20.47 -45.57
CA ALA A 312 -3.57 -20.17 -46.01
C ALA A 312 -3.61 -19.81 -47.51
N GLU A 313 -2.66 -18.99 -47.99
CA GLU A 313 -2.54 -18.64 -49.40
C GLU A 313 -2.20 -19.86 -50.27
N GLU A 314 -1.29 -20.73 -49.83
CA GLU A 314 -0.99 -21.98 -50.53
C GLU A 314 -2.20 -22.93 -50.59
N ILE A 315 -3.01 -23.00 -49.54
CA ILE A 315 -4.21 -23.85 -49.50
C ILE A 315 -5.29 -23.29 -50.42
N ILE A 316 -5.46 -21.97 -50.47
CA ILE A 316 -6.41 -21.32 -51.39
C ILE A 316 -5.98 -21.53 -52.85
N MET A 317 -4.68 -21.46 -53.16
CA MET A 317 -4.17 -21.76 -54.51
C MET A 317 -4.26 -23.24 -54.90
N LYS A 318 -4.17 -24.16 -53.94
CA LYS A 318 -4.32 -25.62 -54.16
C LYS A 318 -5.77 -26.10 -54.12
N ALA A 319 -6.71 -25.27 -53.70
CA ALA A 319 -8.12 -25.62 -53.67
C ALA A 319 -8.73 -25.46 -55.07
N ASP A 320 -9.12 -26.58 -55.70
CA ASP A 320 -9.91 -26.55 -56.92
C ASP A 320 -11.26 -25.86 -56.65
N PRO A 321 -11.75 -24.98 -57.55
CA PRO A 321 -13.04 -24.33 -57.37
C PRO A 321 -14.14 -25.40 -57.26
N PRO A 322 -15.13 -25.24 -56.37
CA PRO A 322 -16.21 -26.21 -56.27
C PRO A 322 -16.89 -26.33 -57.63
N LEU A 323 -17.02 -27.56 -58.13
CA LEU A 323 -17.78 -27.85 -59.35
C LEU A 323 -19.21 -27.32 -59.17
N ASP A 324 -19.61 -26.37 -60.01
CA ASP A 324 -20.98 -25.88 -60.10
C ASP A 324 -21.92 -27.07 -60.28
N VAL A 325 -22.62 -27.43 -59.20
CA VAL A 325 -23.67 -28.44 -59.26
C VAL A 325 -24.85 -27.77 -59.94
N PHE A 326 -24.90 -27.83 -61.27
CA PHE A 326 -26.10 -27.52 -62.03
C PHE A 326 -27.23 -28.49 -61.61
N ALA A 327 -28.06 -28.06 -60.68
CA ALA A 327 -29.32 -28.73 -60.38
C ALA A 327 -30.21 -28.61 -61.63
N LYS A 328 -30.30 -29.67 -62.43
CA LYS A 328 -31.30 -29.76 -63.51
C LYS A 328 -32.69 -29.80 -62.88
N PRO A 329 -33.56 -28.79 -63.07
CA PRO A 329 -34.93 -28.89 -62.59
C PRO A 329 -35.71 -29.85 -63.49
N ILE A 330 -36.33 -30.86 -62.89
CA ILE A 330 -37.19 -31.82 -63.58
C ILE A 330 -38.56 -31.14 -63.80
N LEU A 331 -38.90 -30.81 -65.05
CA LEU A 331 -40.21 -30.26 -65.42
C LEU A 331 -41.20 -31.37 -65.79
N TRP A 332 -42.39 -31.35 -65.18
CA TRP A 332 -43.47 -32.32 -65.44
C TRP A 332 -44.56 -31.73 -66.36
N THR A 333 -44.71 -32.36 -67.52
CA THR A 333 -45.95 -32.62 -68.31
C THR A 333 -46.69 -31.49 -69.07
N PRO A 334 -47.40 -31.82 -70.18
CA PRO A 334 -47.75 -30.91 -71.27
C PRO A 334 -49.11 -30.22 -71.08
N GLY A 335 -49.13 -28.89 -71.22
CA GLY A 335 -50.37 -28.10 -71.19
C GLY A 335 -50.20 -26.62 -70.85
N THR A 336 -49.03 -26.02 -71.06
CA THR A 336 -48.81 -24.59 -70.80
C THR A 336 -48.02 -23.97 -71.95
N ALA A 337 -48.49 -22.78 -72.36
CA ALA A 337 -48.13 -22.08 -73.58
C ALA A 337 -46.63 -21.71 -73.66
N GLN A 338 -46.10 -21.74 -74.88
CA GLN A 338 -44.77 -21.25 -75.23
C GLN A 338 -44.64 -19.75 -74.90
N ILE A 339 -43.61 -19.41 -74.12
CA ILE A 339 -43.07 -18.05 -74.09
C ILE A 339 -41.99 -18.02 -75.17
N GLY A 340 -42.21 -17.16 -76.17
CA GLY A 340 -41.25 -16.89 -77.23
C GLY A 340 -39.96 -16.27 -76.69
N GLU A 341 -38.88 -16.52 -77.40
CA GLU A 341 -37.59 -15.91 -77.17
C GLU A 341 -37.69 -14.38 -77.23
N GLY A 342 -37.04 -13.72 -76.26
CA GLY A 342 -36.84 -12.28 -76.23
C GLY A 342 -37.61 -11.59 -75.11
N VAL A 343 -37.02 -11.57 -73.92
CA VAL A 343 -36.42 -10.38 -73.28
C VAL A 343 -35.84 -10.87 -71.95
N GLU A 344 -34.55 -10.62 -71.73
CA GLU A 344 -33.92 -10.73 -70.41
C GLU A 344 -34.62 -9.76 -69.46
N ASN A 345 -35.33 -10.29 -68.47
CA ASN A 345 -35.94 -9.46 -67.44
C ASN A 345 -35.06 -9.49 -66.18
N SER A 346 -34.52 -8.32 -65.91
CA SER A 346 -33.82 -7.86 -64.73
C SER A 346 -34.59 -8.16 -63.43
N TRP A 347 -34.05 -9.08 -62.63
CA TRP A 347 -34.35 -9.20 -61.19
C TRP A 347 -33.06 -9.37 -60.37
N GLY A 348 -31.99 -8.74 -60.85
CA GLY A 348 -30.79 -8.41 -60.09
C GLY A 348 -30.75 -6.90 -59.83
N GLU A 349 -31.79 -6.37 -59.19
CA GLU A 349 -31.79 -5.05 -58.57
C GLU A 349 -32.20 -5.23 -57.10
N LEU A 350 -31.22 -5.55 -56.27
CA LEU A 350 -31.10 -5.08 -54.90
C LEU A 350 -29.75 -5.60 -54.37
N GLU A 351 -28.90 -4.65 -54.00
CA GLU A 351 -27.51 -4.79 -53.53
C GLU A 351 -26.42 -4.76 -54.62
N GLU A 352 -26.33 -3.65 -55.35
CA GLU A 352 -25.06 -2.94 -55.58
C GLU A 352 -25.34 -1.52 -56.13
N SER A 353 -25.56 -0.56 -55.23
CA SER A 353 -25.53 0.88 -55.56
C SER A 353 -25.19 1.72 -54.33
N GLU A 354 -23.93 1.69 -53.90
CA GLU A 354 -23.22 2.86 -53.34
C GLU A 354 -21.71 2.63 -53.56
N ARG A 355 -21.23 2.85 -54.79
CA ARG A 355 -19.87 3.33 -55.09
C ARG A 355 -19.65 3.45 -56.60
N GLY A 356 -19.58 4.68 -57.09
CA GLY A 356 -19.08 5.00 -58.42
C GLY A 356 -19.66 6.30 -58.96
N GLU A 357 -18.94 7.41 -58.74
CA GLU A 357 -18.81 8.46 -59.74
C GLU A 357 -17.32 8.83 -59.79
N GLU A 358 -16.64 8.45 -60.87
CA GLU A 358 -15.38 9.03 -61.34
C GLU A 358 -15.55 9.27 -62.84
N GLU A 359 -15.20 10.48 -63.30
CA GLU A 359 -15.06 10.87 -64.70
C GLU A 359 -13.57 11.19 -65.01
N ASP A 360 -13.19 10.95 -66.26
CA ASP A 360 -11.85 10.77 -66.80
C ASP A 360 -10.99 12.05 -67.08
N ASP A 361 -9.67 11.82 -67.05
CA ASP A 361 -8.51 12.38 -67.81
C ASP A 361 -8.42 13.85 -68.28
N ASP A 362 -7.32 14.54 -67.89
CA ASP A 362 -6.13 14.84 -68.75
C ASP A 362 -5.18 15.94 -68.17
N ASN A 363 -3.87 15.60 -68.14
CA ASN A 363 -2.63 16.42 -68.29
C ASN A 363 -2.10 17.46 -67.24
N ASP A 364 -0.86 17.20 -66.77
CA ASP A 364 0.17 18.05 -66.09
C ASP A 364 0.77 19.18 -66.99
N PRO A 365 1.77 20.06 -66.61
CA PRO A 365 2.49 20.29 -65.32
C PRO A 365 2.73 21.80 -64.91
N ASP A 366 3.31 21.99 -63.70
CA ASP A 366 4.16 23.10 -63.17
C ASP A 366 3.96 24.58 -63.63
N THR A 367 3.65 25.50 -62.70
CA THR A 367 4.45 26.72 -62.39
C THR A 367 3.81 27.65 -61.33
N LEU A 368 4.63 28.02 -60.33
CA LEU A 368 4.86 29.35 -59.73
C LEU A 368 3.73 30.37 -59.44
N GLU A 369 3.90 31.00 -58.26
CA GLU A 369 3.51 32.37 -57.84
C GLU A 369 2.22 32.59 -56.99
N ASP A 370 2.48 32.88 -55.71
CA ASP A 370 1.80 33.85 -54.82
C ASP A 370 1.19 35.06 -55.59
N PRO A 371 0.07 35.71 -55.13
CA PRO A 371 0.18 36.55 -53.92
C PRO A 371 -1.10 36.87 -53.09
N LYS A 372 -0.82 37.24 -51.83
CA LYS A 372 -1.35 38.37 -51.04
C LYS A 372 -2.87 38.57 -50.89
N MET A 373 -3.33 38.61 -49.64
CA MET A 373 -3.44 39.83 -48.82
C MET A 373 -3.98 39.42 -47.43
N GLU A 374 -3.23 39.62 -46.34
CA GLU A 374 -3.18 40.88 -45.55
C GLU A 374 -4.53 41.13 -44.84
N MET A 375 -4.66 41.39 -43.54
CA MET A 375 -3.83 41.90 -42.42
C MET A 375 -4.77 41.80 -41.17
N GLU A 376 -4.41 41.90 -39.89
CA GLU A 376 -3.21 42.26 -39.17
C GLU A 376 -3.39 41.89 -37.68
N ASP A 377 -2.30 41.45 -37.06
CA ASP A 377 -2.03 41.48 -35.63
C ASP A 377 -1.82 42.91 -35.13
N VAL A 378 -2.01 43.19 -33.83
CA VAL A 378 -1.05 44.02 -33.08
C VAL A 378 -0.97 43.61 -31.61
N SER A 379 0.25 43.35 -31.16
CA SER A 379 0.70 43.20 -29.78
C SER A 379 1.41 44.46 -29.25
N ILE A 380 1.24 44.74 -27.94
CA ILE A 380 2.14 45.44 -26.98
C ILE A 380 2.38 46.96 -27.16
N VAL A 381 2.05 47.76 -26.12
CA VAL A 381 2.94 48.73 -25.40
C VAL A 381 2.33 49.12 -24.04
N SER A 382 3.22 49.30 -23.07
CA SER A 382 3.09 49.73 -21.67
C SER A 382 2.38 51.05 -21.38
N LYS A 383 1.71 51.14 -20.20
CA LYS A 383 1.73 52.31 -19.29
C LYS A 383 0.99 52.06 -17.95
N THR A 384 1.78 52.15 -16.89
CA THR A 384 1.57 52.65 -15.51
C THR A 384 0.22 53.26 -15.07
N LYS A 385 -0.06 53.09 -13.75
CA LYS A 385 -1.02 53.77 -12.83
C LYS A 385 -2.46 53.24 -12.92
N LYS A 386 -3.20 53.01 -11.83
CA LYS A 386 -3.18 53.58 -10.47
C LYS A 386 -3.97 52.67 -9.51
N ASP A 387 -3.69 52.81 -8.22
CA ASP A 387 -4.43 52.27 -7.08
C ASP A 387 -5.95 52.44 -7.25
N ASP A 388 -6.71 51.45 -6.77
CA ASP A 388 -7.88 51.76 -5.94
C ASP A 388 -8.17 50.62 -4.95
N THR A 389 -8.40 51.07 -3.74
CA THR A 389 -8.52 50.36 -2.48
C THR A 389 -9.96 49.89 -2.31
N ILE A 390 -10.17 48.61 -1.99
CA ILE A 390 -11.48 48.11 -1.56
C ILE A 390 -11.38 47.88 -0.04
N VAL A 391 -11.83 48.89 0.70
CA VAL A 391 -12.00 48.89 2.14
C VAL A 391 -13.28 48.10 2.47
N LEU A 392 -13.13 47.05 3.28
CA LEU A 392 -14.25 46.33 3.89
C LEU A 392 -14.81 47.19 5.03
N SER A 393 -16.06 47.61 4.90
CA SER A 393 -16.83 48.33 5.92
C SER A 393 -17.76 47.39 6.69
N ASP A 394 -17.76 47.59 8.01
CA ASP A 394 -18.59 47.02 9.08
C ASP A 394 -20.08 46.80 8.78
N SER A 395 -20.64 45.70 9.30
CA SER A 395 -21.92 45.68 10.04
C SER A 395 -22.31 44.25 10.43
N GLU A 396 -21.96 43.82 11.65
CA GLU A 396 -22.66 42.74 12.34
C GLU A 396 -22.91 43.19 13.80
N GLU A 397 -24.13 43.67 14.07
CA GLU A 397 -24.64 43.91 15.42
C GLU A 397 -25.97 43.16 15.61
N GLU A 398 -26.00 42.41 16.73
CA GLU A 398 -27.16 41.99 17.55
C GLU A 398 -28.04 40.83 17.02
N GLU A 399 -28.47 39.82 17.80
CA GLU A 399 -28.77 39.75 19.24
C GLU A 399 -28.44 38.38 19.87
N VAL A 400 -27.96 38.41 21.12
CA VAL A 400 -27.77 37.25 22.00
C VAL A 400 -28.97 37.15 22.95
N VAL A 401 -29.74 36.07 22.86
CA VAL A 401 -30.85 35.78 23.79
C VAL A 401 -30.30 35.24 25.12
N ILE A 402 -30.20 36.10 26.13
CA ILE A 402 -29.91 35.72 27.52
C ILE A 402 -31.23 35.52 28.28
N LEU A 403 -31.59 34.27 28.55
CA LEU A 403 -32.70 33.93 29.44
C LEU A 403 -32.26 34.08 30.92
N LYS A 404 -32.90 35.00 31.65
CA LYS A 404 -32.81 35.09 33.12
C LYS A 404 -33.99 34.34 33.77
N PRO A 405 -33.76 33.64 34.90
CA PRO A 405 -34.78 32.84 35.58
C PRO A 405 -35.65 33.67 36.53
N GLU A 406 -36.97 33.46 36.49
CA GLU A 406 -37.91 33.93 37.50
C GLU A 406 -37.85 33.09 38.79
N LYS A 407 -37.91 33.77 39.94
CA LYS A 407 -38.14 33.21 41.29
C LYS A 407 -39.65 33.25 41.58
N VAL A 408 -40.23 32.35 42.37
CA VAL A 408 -40.50 32.41 43.84
C VAL A 408 -41.54 31.27 44.14
N PRO A 409 -41.79 30.71 45.35
CA PRO A 409 -41.22 30.92 46.69
C PRO A 409 -40.67 29.67 47.41
N LYS A 410 -39.95 29.96 48.50
CA LYS A 410 -39.38 29.07 49.52
C LYS A 410 -40.46 28.48 50.45
N LYS A 411 -40.36 27.18 50.77
CA LYS A 411 -40.90 26.59 52.01
C LYS A 411 -39.82 26.58 53.10
N THR A 412 -40.23 27.04 54.27
CA THR A 412 -39.54 27.19 55.54
C THR A 412 -39.07 25.83 56.10
N ARG A 413 -37.81 25.76 56.57
CA ARG A 413 -37.31 24.71 57.48
C ARG A 413 -36.75 25.39 58.73
N THR A 414 -37.28 25.04 59.88
CA THR A 414 -36.76 25.35 61.22
C THR A 414 -35.76 24.26 61.67
N PRO A 415 -34.75 24.59 62.50
CA PRO A 415 -33.75 23.63 62.98
C PRO A 415 -33.94 23.26 64.47
N THR A 416 -33.52 22.05 64.85
CA THR A 416 -33.16 21.58 66.21
C THR A 416 -32.26 20.35 66.00
N SER A 417 -30.94 20.36 66.32
CA SER A 417 -30.28 20.04 67.62
C SER A 417 -30.92 18.83 68.34
N SER A 418 -30.25 17.85 68.95
CA SER A 418 -28.85 17.51 69.26
C SER A 418 -28.85 16.12 69.95
N LYS A 419 -27.65 15.57 70.23
CA LYS A 419 -27.28 14.42 71.10
C LYS A 419 -27.22 13.05 70.40
N GLN A 420 -26.02 12.50 70.16
CA GLN A 420 -25.11 11.80 71.09
C GLN A 420 -25.77 10.63 71.82
N GLU A 421 -25.37 9.40 71.47
CA GLU A 421 -24.82 8.48 72.48
C GLU A 421 -23.93 7.40 71.84
N ASN A 422 -22.78 7.22 72.49
CA ASN A 422 -21.76 6.19 72.28
C ASN A 422 -22.18 4.88 72.96
N SER A 423 -21.81 3.74 72.38
CA SER A 423 -21.32 2.56 73.13
C SER A 423 -20.75 1.53 72.13
N SER A 424 -19.42 1.44 72.03
CA SER A 424 -18.57 0.42 72.68
C SER A 424 -18.73 -0.98 72.09
N LYS A 425 -17.78 -1.44 71.25
CA LYS A 425 -16.56 -2.19 71.60
C LYS A 425 -16.78 -3.71 71.77
N LYS A 426 -15.80 -4.45 71.22
CA LYS A 426 -15.36 -5.84 71.46
C LYS A 426 -15.98 -6.91 70.56
N VAL A 427 -15.28 -7.97 70.12
CA VAL A 427 -13.88 -8.44 70.11
C VAL A 427 -13.86 -9.71 69.23
N SER A 428 -12.76 -9.93 68.49
CA SER A 428 -12.18 -11.19 67.96
C SER A 428 -13.05 -12.44 67.67
N ASN A 429 -12.79 -13.11 66.53
CA ASN A 429 -11.97 -14.33 66.58
C ASN A 429 -11.46 -14.86 65.23
N LYS A 430 -10.21 -15.35 65.29
CA LYS A 430 -9.48 -16.14 64.29
C LYS A 430 -10.18 -17.48 64.00
N LYS A 431 -10.01 -18.01 62.78
CA LYS A 431 -9.75 -19.45 62.58
C LYS A 431 -8.90 -19.70 61.33
N ARG A 432 -7.64 -20.08 61.58
CA ARG A 432 -6.74 -20.83 60.69
C ARG A 432 -7.29 -22.25 60.50
N LYS A 433 -7.13 -22.84 59.31
CA LYS A 433 -6.94 -24.29 59.14
C LYS A 433 -5.78 -24.54 58.18
N LYS A 434 -4.68 -25.08 58.73
CA LYS A 434 -3.63 -25.86 58.06
C LYS A 434 -3.99 -27.35 58.20
N LYS A 435 -3.73 -28.16 57.17
CA LYS A 435 -3.28 -29.58 57.20
C LYS A 435 -2.57 -29.83 55.84
N ARG A 436 -1.23 -29.97 55.79
CA ARG A 436 -0.39 -31.21 55.89
C ARG A 436 -0.71 -32.20 54.75
N VAL A 437 0.11 -32.36 53.70
CA VAL A 437 1.48 -32.97 53.55
C VAL A 437 1.48 -34.49 53.75
N SER A 438 2.08 -35.20 52.77
CA SER A 438 2.76 -36.53 52.78
C SER A 438 2.22 -37.44 51.66
N TYR A 439 2.97 -38.15 50.84
CA TYR A 439 4.38 -38.54 50.75
C TYR A 439 4.74 -38.74 49.27
#